data_AF-A0A7C2TTR7-F1
#
_entry.id   AF-A0A7C2TTR7-F1
#
_cell.length_a   1.000
_cell.length_b   1.000
_cell.length_c   1.000
_cell.angle_alpha   90.00
_cell.angle_beta   90.00
_cell.angle_gamma   90.00
#
_symmetry.space_group_name_H-M   'P 1'
#
loop_
_entity.id
_entity.type
_entity.pdbx_description
1 polymer ?
#
loop_
_entity_poly.entity_id
_entity_poly.type
_entity_poly.pdbx_seq_one_letter_code
_entity_poly.pdbx_strand_id
1 'polypeptide(L)'
;MANVYNWQLGRDMVYPYEAPRPRRQFAAVFDTNKCIACQTCTIACKNAWTSGHGQEYMFWNNVETKPWGFYPLGWDVRLLEKLGVQQWEGDVYRGKTIFEAAPPGEVALGIMPEREDWSYPNIGEDEVSAPIQPGQYIRIPHQPWMFYLQRICNHCTYPACLAGCPRKAIYKRQEDGIVLVDQIRCRGYQECIRACPYKKVMFNEYVGKTQKCIGCYPKVEQGLQPECVVNCIGKIRLMGFVSTPDRAREDNPIDYLVHIRKVALPLYPQFGTEPNVYYIPPVNVPTSFTTMLFGPRAEEAVKTYLRAAQEGDQTLIGLLMLFGSTPFIIHRFRVKNGFAYGYNEQGVELVKVPIKEPIHIRPFYDRERNVYRFSIT
;
A
#
# COMPACT_ATOMS: atom_id res chain seq x y z
N MET A 1 26.12 -12.30 3.09
CA MET A 1 24.79 -12.06 3.68
C MET A 1 25.01 -11.16 4.88
N ALA A 2 24.38 -9.99 4.90
CA ALA A 2 24.47 -9.05 6.01
C ALA A 2 23.36 -9.34 7.03
N ASN A 3 23.66 -9.18 8.32
CA ASN A 3 22.66 -9.16 9.37
C ASN A 3 22.08 -7.75 9.44
N VAL A 4 20.76 -7.65 9.28
CA VAL A 4 20.05 -6.37 9.27
C VAL A 4 18.88 -6.40 10.23
N TYR A 5 18.66 -5.29 10.94
CA TYR A 5 17.50 -5.17 11.81
C TYR A 5 16.25 -4.78 11.01
N ASN A 6 15.20 -5.59 11.12
CA ASN A 6 13.89 -5.31 10.56
C ASN A 6 12.90 -5.02 11.69
N TRP A 7 12.57 -3.74 11.85
CA TRP A 7 11.68 -3.28 12.92
C TRP A 7 10.24 -3.76 12.75
N GLN A 8 9.82 -4.16 11.55
CA GLN A 8 8.49 -4.74 11.31
C GLN A 8 8.40 -6.20 11.76
N LEU A 9 9.55 -6.86 11.97
CA LEU A 9 9.66 -8.21 12.52
C LEU A 9 10.08 -8.23 13.99
N GLY A 10 10.54 -7.09 14.53
CA GLY A 10 11.09 -7.00 15.88
C GLY A 10 12.38 -7.82 16.08
N ARG A 11 13.14 -8.10 15.01
CA ARG A 11 14.37 -8.90 15.08
C ARG A 11 15.36 -8.60 13.97
N ASP A 12 16.59 -9.07 14.17
CA ASP A 12 17.56 -9.21 13.10
C ASP A 12 17.18 -10.36 12.16
N MET A 13 17.52 -10.19 10.89
CA MET A 13 17.37 -11.19 9.85
C MET A 13 18.52 -11.10 8.86
N VAL A 14 18.64 -12.13 8.04
CA VAL A 14 19.61 -12.15 6.96
C VAL A 14 19.07 -11.43 5.73
N TYR A 15 19.87 -10.53 5.15
CA TYR A 15 19.63 -9.95 3.83
C TYR A 15 20.89 -10.10 2.93
N PRO A 16 20.75 -10.53 1.66
CA PRO A 16 21.93 -10.85 0.84
C PRO A 16 22.83 -9.67 0.45
N TYR A 17 22.41 -8.43 0.67
CA TYR A 17 23.13 -7.23 0.22
C TYR A 17 23.33 -6.21 1.36
N GLU A 18 24.46 -5.53 1.34
CA GLU A 18 24.65 -4.31 2.11
C GLU A 18 24.02 -3.16 1.34
N ALA A 19 22.78 -2.81 1.69
CA ALA A 19 22.13 -1.62 1.18
C ALA A 19 21.90 -0.67 2.36
N PRO A 20 22.61 0.47 2.43
CA PRO A 20 22.32 1.46 3.46
C PRO A 20 20.88 1.94 3.31
N ARG A 21 20.19 2.15 4.44
CA ARG A 21 18.89 2.84 4.43
C ARG A 21 19.06 4.19 3.72
N PRO A 22 18.11 4.59 2.85
CA PRO A 22 18.20 5.86 2.16
C PRO A 22 18.09 7.02 3.16
N ARG A 23 18.49 8.23 2.75
CA ARG A 23 18.34 9.45 3.56
C ARG A 23 16.87 9.75 3.88
N ARG A 24 15.98 9.43 2.94
CA ARG A 24 14.52 9.48 3.10
C ARG A 24 13.93 8.21 2.50
N GLN A 25 12.85 7.69 3.09
CA GLN A 25 12.21 6.47 2.61
C GLN A 25 10.80 6.79 2.12
N PHE A 26 10.56 6.64 0.82
CA PHE A 26 9.24 6.68 0.19
C PHE A 26 8.31 5.77 0.98
N ALA A 27 7.15 6.29 1.34
CA ALA A 27 6.10 5.52 1.98
C ALA A 27 4.72 5.99 1.56
N ALA A 28 3.75 5.08 1.63
CA ALA A 28 2.35 5.41 1.44
C ALA A 28 1.47 4.69 2.45
N VAL A 29 0.37 5.33 2.85
CA VAL A 29 -0.68 4.72 3.66
C VAL A 29 -1.96 4.65 2.82
N PHE A 30 -2.57 3.47 2.76
CA PHE A 30 -3.87 3.24 2.11
C PHE A 30 -4.92 2.87 3.16
N ASP A 31 -6.00 3.62 3.22
CA ASP A 31 -7.14 3.33 4.09
C ASP A 31 -8.11 2.36 3.42
N THR A 32 -8.07 1.09 3.82
CA THR A 32 -8.92 0.07 3.19
C THR A 32 -10.40 0.25 3.52
N ASN A 33 -10.73 0.96 4.61
CA ASN A 33 -12.11 1.21 5.05
C ASN A 33 -12.87 2.22 4.19
N LYS A 34 -12.14 3.03 3.40
CA LYS A 34 -12.73 4.04 2.50
C LYS A 34 -12.65 3.63 1.03
N CYS A 35 -12.04 2.49 0.72
CA CYS A 35 -11.89 2.08 -0.67
C CYS A 35 -13.22 1.60 -1.24
N ILE A 36 -13.49 2.00 -2.48
CA ILE A 36 -14.68 1.64 -3.25
C ILE A 36 -14.34 0.89 -4.54
N ALA A 37 -13.10 0.39 -4.67
CA ALA A 37 -12.57 -0.31 -5.85
C ALA A 37 -12.90 0.28 -7.23
N CYS A 38 -13.09 1.60 -7.35
CA CYS A 38 -13.45 2.26 -8.62
C CYS A 38 -12.38 2.17 -9.74
N GLN A 39 -11.25 1.50 -9.49
CA GLN A 39 -10.11 1.34 -10.39
C GLN A 39 -9.49 2.64 -10.95
N THR A 40 -9.91 3.82 -10.51
CA THR A 40 -9.37 5.11 -11.01
C THR A 40 -7.86 5.22 -10.80
N CYS A 41 -7.36 4.77 -9.64
CA CYS A 41 -5.93 4.71 -9.36
C CYS A 41 -5.15 3.75 -10.29
N THR A 42 -5.78 2.66 -10.72
CA THR A 42 -5.24 1.69 -11.68
C THR A 42 -5.11 2.34 -13.05
N ILE A 43 -6.18 2.97 -13.52
CA ILE A 43 -6.21 3.65 -14.83
C ILE A 43 -5.31 4.88 -14.87
N ALA A 44 -5.26 5.68 -13.80
CA ALA A 44 -4.35 6.83 -13.72
C ALA A 44 -2.88 6.41 -13.87
N CYS A 45 -2.47 5.34 -13.18
CA CYS A 45 -1.12 4.80 -13.32
C CYS A 45 -0.87 4.22 -14.72
N LYS A 46 -1.86 3.50 -15.27
CA LYS A 46 -1.81 2.87 -16.59
C LYS A 46 -1.58 3.90 -17.69
N ASN A 47 -2.40 4.95 -17.71
CA ASN A 47 -2.33 6.01 -18.70
C ASN A 47 -1.03 6.81 -18.59
N ALA A 48 -0.56 7.07 -17.37
CA ALA A 48 0.65 7.84 -17.15
C ALA A 48 1.94 7.09 -17.51
N TRP A 49 1.99 5.76 -17.30
CA TRP A 49 3.28 5.04 -17.29
C TRP A 49 3.35 3.73 -18.07
N THR A 50 2.24 3.05 -18.32
CA THR A 50 2.24 1.69 -18.89
C THR A 50 1.34 1.56 -20.11
N SER A 51 1.33 2.58 -20.97
CA SER A 51 0.57 2.65 -22.22
C SER A 51 1.38 2.29 -23.48
N GLY A 52 2.68 2.00 -23.34
CA GLY A 52 3.55 1.59 -24.45
C GLY A 52 3.47 0.10 -24.78
N HIS A 53 4.12 -0.28 -25.88
CA HIS A 53 4.16 -1.66 -26.37
C HIS A 53 4.76 -2.63 -25.35
N GLY A 54 4.11 -3.78 -25.17
CA GLY A 54 4.49 -4.81 -24.20
C GLY A 54 4.18 -4.46 -22.75
N GLN A 55 3.51 -3.31 -22.51
CA GLN A 55 3.07 -2.86 -21.19
C GLN A 55 1.57 -3.08 -20.97
N GLU A 56 0.85 -3.69 -21.92
CA GLU A 56 -0.60 -3.85 -21.94
C GLU A 56 -1.09 -4.53 -20.66
N TYR A 57 -0.40 -5.57 -20.22
CA TYR A 57 -0.66 -6.29 -18.98
C TYR A 57 0.02 -5.66 -17.74
N MET A 58 0.81 -4.59 -17.86
CA MET A 58 1.53 -4.03 -16.72
C MET A 58 0.68 -3.10 -15.86
N PHE A 59 -0.02 -3.67 -14.87
CA PHE A 59 -0.75 -2.90 -13.85
C PHE A 59 0.13 -2.64 -12.62
N TRP A 60 1.02 -1.66 -12.75
CA TRP A 60 1.92 -1.24 -11.66
C TRP A 60 1.15 -0.85 -10.38
N ASN A 61 0.03 -0.13 -10.54
CA ASN A 61 -1.03 -0.06 -9.54
C ASN A 61 -2.18 -0.97 -9.99
N ASN A 62 -2.69 -1.81 -9.08
CA ASN A 62 -3.90 -2.59 -9.30
C ASN A 62 -4.71 -2.63 -7.99
N VAL A 63 -5.99 -3.00 -8.08
CA VAL A 63 -6.86 -3.23 -6.92
C VAL A 63 -7.44 -4.63 -7.07
N GLU A 64 -7.41 -5.40 -5.99
CA GLU A 64 -7.96 -6.76 -5.90
C GLU A 64 -9.08 -6.80 -4.86
N THR A 65 -10.13 -7.57 -5.10
CA THR A 65 -11.07 -7.95 -4.05
C THR A 65 -10.51 -9.12 -3.26
N LYS A 66 -10.52 -9.06 -1.94
CA LYS A 66 -10.11 -10.18 -1.08
C LYS A 66 -11.35 -10.84 -0.46
N PRO A 67 -11.34 -12.18 -0.30
CA PRO A 67 -10.15 -13.04 -0.32
C PRO A 67 -9.73 -13.63 -1.69
N TRP A 68 -10.57 -13.56 -2.72
CA TRP A 68 -10.41 -14.40 -3.93
C TRP A 68 -9.73 -13.73 -5.13
N GLY A 69 -9.54 -12.41 -5.10
CA GLY A 69 -8.87 -11.66 -6.15
C GLY A 69 -7.35 -11.64 -6.01
N PHE A 70 -6.67 -11.73 -7.15
CA PHE A 70 -5.22 -11.79 -7.26
C PHE A 70 -4.73 -11.09 -8.51
N TYR A 71 -3.54 -10.48 -8.43
CA TYR A 71 -2.82 -10.10 -9.64
C TYR A 71 -1.29 -10.06 -9.48
N PRO A 72 -0.51 -10.98 -10.09
CA PRO A 72 -0.94 -12.13 -10.88
C PRO A 72 -1.67 -13.18 -10.03
N LEU A 73 -2.30 -14.16 -10.66
CA LEU A 73 -3.03 -15.23 -9.97
C LEU A 73 -2.19 -15.88 -8.85
N GLY A 74 -2.78 -16.00 -7.66
CA GLY A 74 -2.16 -16.65 -6.50
C GLY A 74 -0.78 -16.11 -6.09
N TRP A 75 -0.48 -14.83 -6.33
CA TRP A 75 0.85 -14.26 -6.09
C TRP A 75 1.34 -14.39 -4.63
N ASP A 76 0.44 -14.27 -3.67
CA ASP A 76 0.69 -14.38 -2.23
C ASP A 76 0.52 -15.81 -1.73
N VAL A 77 -0.63 -16.44 -2.00
CA VAL A 77 -0.97 -17.78 -1.47
C VAL A 77 0.03 -18.84 -1.88
N ARG A 78 0.49 -18.86 -3.15
CA ARG A 78 1.50 -19.82 -3.60
C ARG A 78 2.83 -19.64 -2.85
N LEU A 79 3.19 -18.39 -2.55
CA LEU A 79 4.44 -18.09 -1.82
C LEU A 79 4.31 -18.41 -0.33
N LEU A 80 3.16 -18.12 0.28
CA LEU A 80 2.87 -18.50 1.65
C LEU A 80 2.87 -20.03 1.82
N GLU A 81 2.32 -20.77 0.86
CA GLU A 81 2.36 -22.23 0.84
C GLU A 81 3.81 -22.75 0.82
N LYS A 82 4.67 -22.20 -0.04
CA LYS A 82 6.10 -22.53 -0.06
C LYS A 82 6.83 -22.17 1.24
N LEU A 83 6.45 -21.05 1.87
CA LEU A 83 7.05 -20.62 3.14
C LEU A 83 6.59 -21.51 4.31
N GLY A 84 5.42 -22.12 4.19
CA GLY A 84 4.81 -22.94 5.24
C GLY A 84 4.24 -22.11 6.38
N VAL A 85 3.71 -22.80 7.39
CA VAL A 85 3.18 -22.15 8.60
C VAL A 85 4.33 -21.55 9.41
N GLN A 86 4.19 -20.28 9.76
CA GLN A 86 5.16 -19.50 10.51
C GLN A 86 4.49 -18.90 11.76
N GLN A 87 5.29 -18.49 12.76
CA GLN A 87 4.76 -18.04 14.05
C GLN A 87 5.27 -16.64 14.45
N TRP A 88 4.38 -15.92 15.13
CA TRP A 88 4.66 -14.69 15.86
C TRP A 88 4.63 -15.00 17.36
N GLU A 89 5.57 -14.42 18.10
CA GLU A 89 5.59 -14.43 19.57
C GLU A 89 5.39 -12.98 20.04
N GLY A 90 4.16 -12.64 20.42
CA GLY A 90 3.76 -11.25 20.58
C GLY A 90 3.96 -10.48 19.27
N ASP A 91 4.73 -9.39 19.33
CA ASP A 91 5.07 -8.55 18.17
C ASP A 91 6.33 -9.00 17.41
N VAL A 92 7.01 -10.07 17.86
CA VAL A 92 8.25 -10.55 17.26
C VAL A 92 7.98 -11.73 16.33
N TYR A 93 8.41 -11.63 15.08
CA TYR A 93 8.29 -12.73 14.12
C TYR A 93 9.40 -13.75 14.32
N ARG A 94 9.05 -14.99 14.69
CA ARG A 94 10.01 -16.08 14.92
C ARG A 94 10.23 -16.99 13.71
N GLY A 95 9.36 -16.88 12.71
CA GLY A 95 9.45 -17.66 11.48
C GLY A 95 10.62 -17.27 10.58
N LYS A 96 10.82 -18.05 9.51
CA LYS A 96 11.78 -17.72 8.45
C LYS A 96 11.19 -16.70 7.48
N THR A 97 11.97 -15.70 7.10
CA THR A 97 11.66 -14.81 5.97
C THR A 97 11.93 -15.51 4.64
N ILE A 98 11.54 -14.90 3.52
CA ILE A 98 11.85 -15.44 2.19
C ILE A 98 13.36 -15.52 1.92
N PHE A 99 14.18 -14.68 2.57
CA PHE A 99 15.64 -14.72 2.42
C PHE A 99 16.23 -15.91 3.17
N GLU A 100 15.72 -16.21 4.36
CA GLU A 100 16.19 -17.32 5.22
C GLU A 100 15.63 -18.67 4.78
N ALA A 101 14.51 -18.68 4.05
CA ALA A 101 13.90 -19.87 3.46
C ALA A 101 14.34 -20.12 2.01
N ALA A 102 15.27 -19.33 1.47
CA ALA A 102 15.73 -19.48 0.09
C ALA A 102 16.44 -20.85 -0.11
N PRO A 103 16.14 -21.58 -1.20
CA PRO A 103 16.86 -22.81 -1.51
C PRO A 103 18.30 -22.54 -1.94
N PRO A 104 19.20 -23.55 -1.89
CA PRO A 104 20.59 -23.40 -2.33
C PRO A 104 20.69 -22.84 -3.75
N GLY A 105 21.52 -21.81 -3.93
CA GLY A 105 21.71 -21.12 -5.21
C GLY A 105 20.72 -19.98 -5.50
N GLU A 106 19.69 -19.81 -4.67
CA GLU A 106 18.76 -18.68 -4.78
C GLU A 106 18.96 -17.65 -3.67
N VAL A 107 18.68 -16.39 -3.96
CA VAL A 107 18.81 -15.29 -2.98
C VAL A 107 17.56 -15.07 -2.12
N ALA A 108 16.41 -15.56 -2.57
CA ALA A 108 15.12 -15.43 -1.91
C ALA A 108 14.20 -16.54 -2.41
N LEU A 109 13.39 -17.10 -1.50
CA LEU A 109 12.27 -17.95 -1.84
C LEU A 109 11.30 -17.16 -2.71
N GLY A 110 11.07 -17.66 -3.92
CA GLY A 110 10.34 -16.95 -4.96
C GLY A 110 9.49 -17.88 -5.80
N ILE A 111 8.62 -17.26 -6.60
CA ILE A 111 7.74 -17.95 -7.55
C ILE A 111 7.79 -17.18 -8.84
N MET A 112 7.99 -17.88 -9.95
CA MET A 112 7.85 -17.30 -11.27
C MET A 112 6.39 -17.48 -11.71
N PRO A 113 5.61 -16.40 -11.87
CA PRO A 113 4.27 -16.52 -12.42
C PRO A 113 4.35 -16.94 -13.89
N GLU A 114 3.37 -17.74 -14.32
CA GLU A 114 3.17 -18.08 -15.72
C GLU A 114 2.52 -16.91 -16.46
N ARG A 115 2.49 -16.96 -17.79
CA ARG A 115 1.91 -15.87 -18.60
C ARG A 115 0.41 -15.72 -18.32
N GLU A 116 -0.27 -16.84 -18.18
CA GLU A 116 -1.69 -16.98 -17.94
C GLU A 116 -2.10 -16.34 -16.60
N ASP A 117 -1.19 -16.34 -15.62
CA ASP A 117 -1.43 -15.69 -14.32
C ASP A 117 -1.63 -14.17 -14.44
N TRP A 118 -1.20 -13.55 -15.55
CA TRP A 118 -1.31 -12.11 -15.82
C TRP A 118 -2.50 -11.72 -16.69
N SER A 119 -3.23 -12.70 -17.23
CA SER A 119 -4.27 -12.47 -18.26
C SER A 119 -5.48 -11.69 -17.75
N TYR A 120 -5.80 -11.81 -16.46
CA TYR A 120 -7.03 -11.24 -15.88
C TYR A 120 -6.71 -10.37 -14.67
N PRO A 121 -6.55 -9.04 -14.83
CA PRO A 121 -6.04 -8.15 -13.80
C PRO A 121 -6.96 -7.91 -12.59
N ASN A 122 -8.22 -8.33 -12.68
CA ASN A 122 -9.23 -8.11 -11.66
C ASN A 122 -10.20 -9.31 -11.55
N ILE A 123 -9.69 -10.52 -11.79
CA ILE A 123 -10.47 -11.74 -11.55
C ILE A 123 -10.83 -11.86 -10.07
N GLY A 124 -12.05 -12.33 -9.77
CA GLY A 124 -12.59 -12.38 -8.41
C GLY A 124 -13.10 -11.02 -7.90
N GLU A 125 -13.29 -10.02 -8.78
CA GLU A 125 -13.94 -8.76 -8.42
C GLU A 125 -15.30 -9.01 -7.75
N ASP A 126 -15.53 -8.29 -6.65
CA ASP A 126 -16.70 -8.41 -5.77
C ASP A 126 -17.07 -9.83 -5.28
N GLU A 127 -16.15 -10.79 -5.39
CA GLU A 127 -16.35 -12.13 -4.86
C GLU A 127 -16.15 -12.15 -3.33
N VAL A 128 -17.20 -12.54 -2.61
CA VAL A 128 -17.24 -12.58 -1.15
C VAL A 128 -16.66 -13.88 -0.57
N SER A 129 -16.33 -13.87 0.71
CA SER A 129 -15.71 -14.99 1.42
C SER A 129 -16.52 -16.29 1.45
N ALA A 130 -17.84 -16.22 1.21
CA ALA A 130 -18.73 -17.38 1.23
C ALA A 130 -19.90 -17.18 0.25
N PRO A 131 -20.40 -18.25 -0.40
CA PRO A 131 -21.55 -18.16 -1.29
C PRO A 131 -22.79 -17.57 -0.60
N ILE A 132 -23.52 -16.72 -1.33
CA ILE A 132 -24.80 -16.17 -0.87
C ILE A 132 -25.92 -17.14 -1.27
N GLN A 133 -26.65 -17.65 -0.29
CA GLN A 133 -27.79 -18.54 -0.53
C GLN A 133 -29.05 -17.73 -0.88
N PRO A 134 -29.93 -18.21 -1.79
CA PRO A 134 -31.20 -17.56 -2.07
C PRO A 134 -32.02 -17.32 -0.78
N GLY A 135 -32.56 -16.11 -0.64
CA GLY A 135 -33.34 -15.72 0.55
C GLY A 135 -32.50 -15.25 1.74
N GLN A 136 -31.16 -15.25 1.65
CA GLN A 136 -30.33 -14.56 2.63
C GLN A 136 -30.53 -13.04 2.55
N TYR A 137 -30.57 -12.41 3.71
CA TYR A 137 -30.63 -10.96 3.89
C TYR A 137 -29.47 -10.50 4.77
N ILE A 138 -29.17 -9.21 4.72
CA ILE A 138 -28.07 -8.62 5.48
C ILE A 138 -28.33 -8.80 6.98
N ARG A 139 -27.38 -9.43 7.69
CA ARG A 139 -27.32 -9.51 9.15
C ARG A 139 -26.06 -8.79 9.62
N ILE A 140 -26.13 -8.12 10.77
CA ILE A 140 -24.97 -7.49 11.41
C ILE A 140 -24.54 -8.37 12.59
N PRO A 141 -23.26 -8.78 12.67
CA PRO A 141 -22.17 -8.50 11.72
C PRO A 141 -22.34 -9.24 10.38
N HIS A 142 -21.88 -8.61 9.29
CA HIS A 142 -21.92 -9.17 7.94
C HIS A 142 -21.27 -10.57 7.92
N GLN A 143 -22.02 -11.59 7.47
CA GLN A 143 -21.55 -12.97 7.50
C GLN A 143 -20.54 -13.27 6.37
N PRO A 144 -20.90 -13.12 5.09
CA PRO A 144 -19.91 -12.99 4.03
C PRO A 144 -19.24 -11.62 4.09
N TRP A 145 -17.93 -11.60 3.91
CA TRP A 145 -17.14 -10.38 3.87
C TRP A 145 -16.32 -10.33 2.59
N MET A 146 -16.02 -9.10 2.17
CA MET A 146 -14.98 -8.80 1.21
C MET A 146 -14.38 -7.44 1.57
N PHE A 147 -13.21 -7.15 1.05
CA PHE A 147 -12.67 -5.80 1.03
C PHE A 147 -11.74 -5.64 -0.16
N TYR A 148 -11.38 -4.40 -0.44
CA TYR A 148 -10.51 -4.06 -1.55
C TYR A 148 -9.08 -3.85 -1.08
N LEU A 149 -8.13 -4.53 -1.72
CA LEU A 149 -6.70 -4.41 -1.48
C LEU A 149 -6.02 -3.75 -2.68
N GLN A 150 -5.60 -2.51 -2.52
CA GLN A 150 -4.92 -1.75 -3.57
C GLN A 150 -3.41 -1.97 -3.42
N ARG A 151 -2.72 -2.37 -4.49
CA ARG A 151 -1.29 -2.67 -4.43
C ARG A 151 -0.49 -1.89 -5.45
N ILE A 152 0.66 -1.41 -5.00
CA ILE A 152 1.75 -0.86 -5.82
C ILE A 152 3.07 -1.56 -5.45
N CYS A 153 4.19 -1.20 -6.08
CA CYS A 153 5.49 -1.59 -5.53
C CYS A 153 5.68 -0.97 -4.14
N ASN A 154 6.08 -1.78 -3.16
CA ASN A 154 6.26 -1.32 -1.79
C ASN A 154 7.55 -0.50 -1.56
N HIS A 155 8.41 -0.36 -2.58
CA HIS A 155 9.72 0.29 -2.50
C HIS A 155 10.48 -0.08 -1.21
N CYS A 156 10.47 -1.38 -0.91
CA CYS A 156 10.96 -2.04 0.29
C CYS A 156 12.33 -1.52 0.76
N THR A 157 12.58 -1.55 2.08
CA THR A 157 13.91 -1.26 2.65
C THR A 157 14.91 -2.34 2.27
N TYR A 158 14.47 -3.60 2.30
CA TYR A 158 15.25 -4.78 1.89
C TYR A 158 14.62 -5.42 0.64
N PRO A 159 14.76 -4.79 -0.54
CA PRO A 159 14.08 -5.23 -1.76
C PRO A 159 14.64 -6.57 -2.27
N ALA A 160 13.79 -7.60 -2.30
CA ALA A 160 14.13 -8.89 -2.88
C ALA A 160 14.38 -8.82 -4.40
N CYS A 161 13.72 -7.90 -5.11
CA CYS A 161 13.96 -7.71 -6.55
C CYS A 161 15.35 -7.15 -6.85
N LEU A 162 15.85 -6.24 -5.99
CA LEU A 162 17.23 -5.78 -6.06
C LEU A 162 18.17 -6.95 -5.82
N ALA A 163 17.88 -7.72 -4.76
CA ALA A 163 18.73 -8.82 -4.38
C ALA A 163 18.80 -9.92 -5.46
N GLY A 164 17.68 -10.16 -6.14
CA GLY A 164 17.56 -11.14 -7.21
C GLY A 164 18.19 -10.73 -8.53
N CYS A 165 18.57 -9.48 -8.76
CA CYS A 165 19.05 -9.07 -10.07
C CYS A 165 20.54 -9.44 -10.27
N PRO A 166 20.90 -10.44 -11.11
CA PRO A 166 22.29 -10.85 -11.28
C PRO A 166 23.18 -9.76 -11.89
N ARG A 167 22.58 -8.83 -12.63
CA ARG A 167 23.28 -7.69 -13.27
C ARG A 167 23.31 -6.41 -12.42
N LYS A 168 22.71 -6.42 -11.22
CA LYS A 168 22.59 -5.22 -10.38
C LYS A 168 22.01 -4.02 -11.15
N ALA A 169 21.03 -4.29 -12.03
CA ALA A 169 20.30 -3.27 -12.79
C ALA A 169 19.22 -2.58 -11.93
N ILE A 170 18.84 -3.20 -10.81
CA ILE A 170 17.90 -2.61 -9.85
C ILE A 170 18.70 -1.89 -8.78
N TYR A 171 18.27 -0.68 -8.44
CA TYR A 171 18.90 0.14 -7.41
C TYR A 171 17.83 0.86 -6.60
N LYS A 172 18.21 1.31 -5.40
CA LYS A 172 17.38 2.11 -4.52
C LYS A 172 18.01 3.49 -4.39
N ARG A 173 17.24 4.52 -4.74
CA ARG A 173 17.67 5.92 -4.69
C ARG A 173 17.91 6.35 -3.25
N GLN A 174 18.93 7.18 -3.03
CA GLN A 174 19.35 7.59 -1.68
C GLN A 174 18.56 8.80 -1.16
N GLU A 175 18.04 9.60 -2.06
CA GLU A 175 17.30 10.84 -1.81
C GLU A 175 15.84 10.61 -1.41
N ASP A 176 15.22 9.52 -1.86
CA ASP A 176 13.80 9.24 -1.65
C ASP A 176 13.47 7.77 -1.38
N GLY A 177 14.43 6.84 -1.45
CA GLY A 177 14.18 5.42 -1.21
C GLY A 177 13.37 4.71 -2.30
N ILE A 178 13.12 5.34 -3.45
CA ILE A 178 12.41 4.72 -4.58
C ILE A 178 13.33 3.70 -5.25
N VAL A 179 12.88 2.45 -5.26
CA VAL A 179 13.51 1.35 -6.02
C VAL A 179 13.18 1.45 -7.51
N LEU A 180 14.19 1.46 -8.39
CA LEU A 180 14.06 1.57 -9.85
C LEU A 180 14.81 0.45 -10.58
N VAL A 181 14.44 0.23 -11.85
CA VAL A 181 15.18 -0.66 -12.78
C VAL A 181 15.85 0.22 -13.82
N ASP A 182 17.17 0.20 -13.87
CA ASP A 182 17.96 0.82 -14.94
C ASP A 182 17.69 0.09 -16.26
N GLN A 183 16.98 0.76 -17.17
CA GLN A 183 16.58 0.20 -18.46
C GLN A 183 17.78 0.03 -19.42
N ILE A 184 18.91 0.70 -19.19
CA ILE A 184 20.13 0.53 -19.99
C ILE A 184 20.89 -0.72 -19.54
N ARG A 185 20.94 -0.98 -18.23
CA ARG A 185 21.61 -2.17 -17.67
C ARG A 185 20.76 -3.45 -17.70
N CYS A 186 19.43 -3.32 -17.71
CA CYS A 186 18.53 -4.47 -17.75
C CYS A 186 18.70 -5.31 -19.03
N ARG A 187 18.69 -6.63 -18.87
CA ARG A 187 18.78 -7.63 -19.94
C ARG A 187 17.72 -8.73 -19.83
N GLY A 188 16.68 -8.51 -19.02
CA GLY A 188 15.53 -9.43 -19.01
C GLY A 188 15.77 -10.81 -18.37
N TYR A 189 16.70 -10.94 -17.41
CA TYR A 189 16.93 -12.21 -16.69
C TYR A 189 15.75 -12.66 -15.81
N GLN A 190 14.81 -11.77 -15.50
CA GLN A 190 13.56 -12.07 -14.79
C GLN A 190 13.66 -12.64 -13.36
N GLU A 191 14.86 -12.90 -12.83
CA GLU A 191 15.06 -13.30 -11.43
C GLU A 191 14.43 -12.31 -10.42
N CYS A 192 14.43 -11.03 -10.76
CA CYS A 192 13.77 -10.00 -9.95
C CYS A 192 12.23 -10.12 -9.89
N ILE A 193 11.60 -10.76 -10.88
CA ILE A 193 10.17 -11.10 -10.90
C ILE A 193 9.92 -12.28 -9.97
N ARG A 194 10.74 -13.34 -10.11
CA ARG A 194 10.69 -14.53 -9.26
C ARG A 194 10.85 -14.16 -7.78
N ALA A 195 11.89 -13.38 -7.46
CA ALA A 195 12.27 -13.00 -6.10
C ALA A 195 11.32 -11.97 -5.46
N CYS A 196 10.64 -11.11 -6.23
CA CYS A 196 9.71 -10.14 -5.64
C CYS A 196 8.50 -10.86 -5.05
N PRO A 197 8.27 -10.83 -3.73
CA PRO A 197 7.16 -11.57 -3.13
C PRO A 197 5.80 -10.96 -3.48
N TYR A 198 5.77 -9.69 -3.90
CA TYR A 198 4.55 -8.98 -4.30
C TYR A 198 4.27 -9.01 -5.80
N LYS A 199 5.18 -9.57 -6.61
CA LYS A 199 5.13 -9.58 -8.08
C LYS A 199 4.87 -8.19 -8.69
N LYS A 200 5.51 -7.16 -8.13
CA LYS A 200 5.41 -5.76 -8.61
C LYS A 200 6.54 -5.37 -9.55
N VAL A 201 7.09 -6.37 -10.21
CA VAL A 201 8.18 -6.29 -11.18
C VAL A 201 7.73 -7.19 -12.33
N MET A 202 7.65 -6.64 -13.55
CA MET A 202 6.95 -7.26 -14.70
C MET A 202 7.83 -7.23 -15.93
N PHE A 203 7.74 -8.23 -16.82
CA PHE A 203 8.62 -8.37 -17.98
C PHE A 203 8.01 -7.81 -19.26
N ASN A 204 8.57 -6.75 -19.83
CA ASN A 204 8.11 -6.27 -21.11
C ASN A 204 8.74 -7.13 -22.20
N GLU A 205 7.94 -8.04 -22.77
CA GLU A 205 8.36 -8.96 -23.84
C GLU A 205 8.79 -8.22 -25.10
N TYR A 206 8.13 -7.10 -25.42
CA TYR A 206 8.39 -6.31 -26.62
C TYR A 206 9.81 -5.70 -26.60
N VAL A 207 10.23 -5.14 -25.46
CA VAL A 207 11.59 -4.55 -25.33
C VAL A 207 12.62 -5.50 -24.70
N GLY A 208 12.21 -6.70 -24.29
CA GLY A 208 13.08 -7.68 -23.63
C GLY A 208 13.63 -7.21 -22.27
N LYS A 209 12.90 -6.36 -21.54
CA LYS A 209 13.36 -5.77 -20.27
C LYS A 209 12.29 -5.78 -19.21
N THR A 210 12.73 -5.87 -17.98
CA THR A 210 11.84 -5.78 -16.82
C THR A 210 11.54 -4.32 -16.47
N GLN A 211 10.29 -4.04 -16.13
CA GLN A 211 9.79 -2.74 -15.71
C GLN A 211 8.99 -2.87 -14.41
N LYS A 212 8.79 -1.76 -13.70
CA LYS A 212 8.07 -1.74 -12.41
C LYS A 212 7.57 -0.33 -12.10
N CYS A 213 6.66 -0.22 -11.14
CA CYS A 213 6.25 1.05 -10.55
C CYS A 213 7.47 1.90 -10.21
N ILE A 214 7.50 3.14 -10.70
CA ILE A 214 8.62 4.07 -10.50
C ILE A 214 8.38 5.05 -9.34
N GLY A 215 7.36 4.81 -8.50
CA GLY A 215 6.96 5.72 -7.42
C GLY A 215 6.52 7.10 -7.90
N CYS A 216 6.23 7.25 -9.20
CA CYS A 216 6.10 8.55 -9.89
C CYS A 216 7.26 9.50 -9.56
N TYR A 217 8.51 9.01 -9.51
CA TYR A 217 9.65 9.82 -9.07
C TYR A 217 9.76 11.22 -9.73
N PRO A 218 9.41 11.43 -11.03
CA PRO A 218 9.48 12.77 -11.61
C PRO A 218 8.53 13.77 -10.92
N LYS A 219 7.40 13.31 -10.37
CA LYS A 219 6.48 14.11 -9.55
C LYS A 219 7.01 14.28 -8.13
N VAL A 220 7.54 13.21 -7.54
CA VAL A 220 8.10 13.25 -6.17
C VAL A 220 9.24 14.26 -6.05
N GLU A 221 10.10 14.35 -7.07
CA GLU A 221 11.17 15.35 -7.17
C GLU A 221 10.66 16.80 -7.17
N GLN A 222 9.43 17.02 -7.62
CA GLN A 222 8.76 18.32 -7.65
C GLN A 222 7.91 18.58 -6.39
N GLY A 223 7.98 17.71 -5.38
CA GLY A 223 7.16 17.81 -4.17
C GLY A 223 5.69 17.43 -4.40
N LEU A 224 5.37 16.74 -5.50
CA LEU A 224 4.03 16.28 -5.86
C LEU A 224 3.82 14.81 -5.48
N GLN A 225 2.58 14.46 -5.18
CA GLN A 225 2.18 13.08 -4.92
C GLN A 225 2.02 12.25 -6.22
N PRO A 226 2.14 10.91 -6.16
CA PRO A 226 1.99 10.03 -7.31
C PRO A 226 0.58 10.06 -7.92
N GLU A 227 0.47 9.71 -9.21
CA GLU A 227 -0.82 9.74 -9.92
C GLU A 227 -1.91 8.87 -9.28
N CYS A 228 -1.54 7.69 -8.78
CA CYS A 228 -2.50 6.82 -8.11
C CYS A 228 -3.05 7.41 -6.80
N VAL A 229 -2.34 8.38 -6.21
CA VAL A 229 -2.71 9.06 -4.96
C VAL A 229 -3.57 10.27 -5.24
N VAL A 230 -3.13 11.15 -6.16
CA VAL A 230 -3.86 12.38 -6.52
C VAL A 230 -5.22 12.07 -7.14
N ASN A 231 -5.32 11.01 -7.95
CA ASN A 231 -6.56 10.62 -8.62
C ASN A 231 -7.42 9.64 -7.79
N CYS A 232 -7.16 9.49 -6.49
CA CYS A 232 -7.92 8.59 -5.64
C CYS A 232 -9.27 9.19 -5.23
N ILE A 233 -10.35 8.80 -5.92
CA ILE A 233 -11.73 9.26 -5.64
C ILE A 233 -12.14 8.99 -4.19
N GLY A 234 -11.86 7.79 -3.68
CA GLY A 234 -12.17 7.43 -2.28
C GLY A 234 -11.35 8.18 -1.23
N LYS A 235 -10.37 9.00 -1.63
CA LYS A 235 -9.46 9.73 -0.73
C LYS A 235 -8.87 8.81 0.34
N ILE A 236 -8.35 7.67 -0.12
CA ILE A 236 -7.81 6.62 0.76
C ILE A 236 -6.30 6.64 0.85
N ARG A 237 -5.63 7.39 -0.01
CA ARG A 237 -4.17 7.33 -0.17
C ARG A 237 -3.50 8.60 0.33
N LEU A 238 -2.42 8.42 1.05
CA LEU A 238 -1.48 9.48 1.41
C LEU A 238 -0.06 8.98 1.15
N MET A 239 0.72 9.75 0.40
CA MET A 239 2.14 9.49 0.19
C MET A 239 2.98 10.49 0.98
N GLY A 240 4.06 10.01 1.58
CA GLY A 240 5.06 10.83 2.24
C GLY A 240 6.36 10.07 2.45
N PHE A 241 7.10 10.45 3.48
CA PHE A 241 8.37 9.81 3.83
C PHE A 241 8.32 9.30 5.26
N VAL A 242 8.67 8.03 5.45
CA VAL A 242 8.70 7.37 6.75
C VAL A 242 10.11 7.41 7.33
N SER A 243 10.19 7.68 8.63
CA SER A 243 11.41 7.60 9.43
C SER A 243 11.56 6.18 9.98
N THR A 244 12.76 5.82 10.44
CA THR A 244 12.88 4.65 11.33
C THR A 244 12.18 4.94 12.66
N PRO A 245 11.71 3.91 13.40
CA PRO A 245 10.96 4.12 14.64
C PRO A 245 11.66 5.03 15.67
N ASP A 246 12.99 4.96 15.76
CA ASP A 246 13.83 5.79 16.66
C ASP A 246 13.88 7.28 16.25
N ARG A 247 13.47 7.61 15.03
CA ARG A 247 13.44 8.98 14.48
C ARG A 247 12.04 9.44 14.09
N ALA A 248 11.01 8.69 14.48
CA ALA A 248 9.62 9.00 14.17
C ALA A 248 9.25 10.37 14.76
N ARG A 249 8.52 11.18 13.98
CA ARG A 249 8.03 12.49 14.44
C ARG A 249 6.51 12.51 14.47
N GLU A 250 5.92 13.04 15.54
CA GLU A 250 4.47 13.15 15.66
C GLU A 250 3.84 14.10 14.64
N ASP A 251 4.59 15.09 14.17
CA ASP A 251 4.13 16.03 13.16
C ASP A 251 4.25 15.49 11.73
N ASN A 252 4.94 14.36 11.50
CA ASN A 252 5.02 13.72 10.19
C ASN A 252 3.79 12.82 9.97
N PRO A 253 2.99 13.04 8.90
CA PRO A 253 1.80 12.25 8.63
C PRO A 253 2.01 10.73 8.61
N ILE A 254 3.09 10.27 7.96
CA ILE A 254 3.34 8.84 7.81
C ILE A 254 3.85 8.24 9.12
N ASP A 255 4.79 8.91 9.79
CA ASP A 255 5.29 8.45 11.10
C ASP A 255 4.17 8.40 12.14
N TYR A 256 3.27 9.39 12.13
CA TYR A 256 2.13 9.42 13.03
C TYR A 256 1.21 8.21 12.84
N LEU A 257 0.90 7.84 11.58
CA LEU A 257 0.03 6.69 11.29
C LEU A 257 0.70 5.34 11.56
N VAL A 258 2.00 5.21 11.27
CA VAL A 258 2.74 3.94 11.32
C VAL A 258 3.37 3.69 12.69
N HIS A 259 4.05 4.67 13.27
CA HIS A 259 4.88 4.51 14.48
C HIS A 259 4.21 5.00 15.75
N ILE A 260 3.47 6.12 15.68
CA ILE A 260 2.86 6.75 16.86
C ILE A 260 1.51 6.12 17.16
N ARG A 261 0.57 6.20 16.21
CA ARG A 261 -0.78 5.64 16.32
C ARG A 261 -0.89 4.20 15.89
N LYS A 262 0.09 3.71 15.13
CA LYS A 262 0.21 2.29 14.80
C LYS A 262 -1.07 1.72 14.19
N VAL A 263 -1.77 2.56 13.42
CA VAL A 263 -3.05 2.26 12.76
C VAL A 263 -2.82 1.81 11.33
N ALA A 264 -1.69 2.17 10.73
CA ALA A 264 -1.27 1.74 9.40
C ALA A 264 -0.17 0.67 9.50
N LEU A 265 -0.43 -0.51 8.95
CA LEU A 265 0.41 -1.71 9.08
C LEU A 265 0.97 -2.19 7.73
N PRO A 266 2.18 -2.77 7.68
CA PRO A 266 2.76 -3.29 6.45
C PRO A 266 1.97 -4.49 5.89
N LEU A 267 1.97 -4.68 4.57
CA LEU A 267 1.43 -5.88 3.94
C LEU A 267 2.47 -7.00 3.87
N TYR A 268 2.16 -8.14 4.47
CA TYR A 268 3.00 -9.32 4.61
C TYR A 268 4.40 -8.99 5.14
N PRO A 269 4.53 -8.40 6.36
CA PRO A 269 5.84 -8.10 6.95
C PRO A 269 6.74 -9.34 7.04
N GLN A 270 6.15 -10.54 7.25
CA GLN A 270 6.84 -11.83 7.34
C GLN A 270 7.70 -12.17 6.12
N PHE A 271 7.46 -11.54 4.95
CA PHE A 271 8.36 -11.70 3.81
C PHE A 271 9.73 -11.08 4.04
N GLY A 272 9.95 -10.33 5.12
CA GLY A 272 11.25 -9.79 5.49
C GLY A 272 11.73 -8.66 4.60
N THR A 273 10.93 -8.19 3.64
CA THR A 273 11.39 -7.10 2.76
C THR A 273 11.32 -5.71 3.42
N GLU A 274 10.66 -5.61 4.58
CA GLU A 274 10.29 -4.35 5.22
C GLU A 274 9.61 -3.41 4.21
N PRO A 275 8.39 -3.76 3.75
CA PRO A 275 7.62 -2.95 2.81
C PRO A 275 7.29 -1.56 3.39
N ASN A 276 7.28 -0.55 2.53
CA ASN A 276 7.00 0.84 2.90
C ASN A 276 5.63 1.34 2.39
N VAL A 277 4.75 0.42 2.02
CA VAL A 277 3.33 0.72 1.80
C VAL A 277 2.55 0.05 2.91
N TYR A 278 1.77 0.87 3.61
CA TYR A 278 1.06 0.51 4.82
C TYR A 278 -0.44 0.63 4.58
N TYR A 279 -1.20 -0.14 5.33
CA TYR A 279 -2.64 -0.27 5.19
C TYR A 279 -3.29 -0.06 6.54
N ILE A 280 -4.33 0.77 6.58
CA ILE A 280 -5.26 0.75 7.70
C ILE A 280 -6.15 -0.48 7.51
N PRO A 281 -6.12 -1.48 8.41
CA PRO A 281 -6.84 -2.73 8.17
C PRO A 281 -8.37 -2.52 8.09
N PRO A 282 -9.08 -3.38 7.34
CA PRO A 282 -10.51 -3.26 7.13
C PRO A 282 -11.28 -3.71 8.38
N VAL A 283 -12.21 -2.90 8.86
CA VAL A 283 -12.96 -3.16 10.10
C VAL A 283 -13.99 -4.30 9.97
N ASN A 284 -14.39 -4.64 8.74
CA ASN A 284 -15.42 -5.64 8.46
C ASN A 284 -14.87 -7.05 8.20
N VAL A 285 -13.55 -7.24 8.30
CA VAL A 285 -12.88 -8.49 7.95
C VAL A 285 -12.44 -9.23 9.22
N PRO A 286 -12.56 -10.58 9.28
CA PRO A 286 -12.15 -11.35 10.45
C PRO A 286 -10.69 -11.11 10.84
N THR A 287 -10.45 -11.03 12.16
CA THR A 287 -9.12 -10.81 12.74
C THR A 287 -8.09 -11.83 12.28
N SER A 288 -8.48 -13.10 12.09
CA SER A 288 -7.58 -14.14 11.57
C SER A 288 -7.00 -13.78 10.21
N PHE A 289 -7.83 -13.26 9.30
CA PHE A 289 -7.40 -12.86 7.96
C PHE A 289 -6.59 -11.58 7.97
N THR A 290 -7.00 -10.56 8.73
CA THR A 290 -6.23 -9.31 8.83
C THR A 290 -4.89 -9.52 9.54
N THR A 291 -4.81 -10.42 10.52
CA THR A 291 -3.55 -10.80 11.20
C THR A 291 -2.59 -11.51 10.24
N MET A 292 -3.10 -12.40 9.39
CA MET A 292 -2.29 -13.05 8.35
C MET A 292 -1.66 -12.03 7.38
N LEU A 293 -2.44 -11.02 6.97
CA LEU A 293 -1.99 -9.99 6.03
C LEU A 293 -1.06 -8.96 6.66
N PHE A 294 -1.40 -8.46 7.85
CA PHE A 294 -0.81 -7.24 8.42
C PHE A 294 0.02 -7.48 9.68
N GLY A 295 0.04 -8.72 10.20
CA GLY A 295 0.76 -9.10 11.41
C GLY A 295 -0.09 -8.99 12.70
N PRO A 296 0.52 -9.29 13.86
CA PRO A 296 -0.19 -9.49 15.15
C PRO A 296 -0.95 -8.26 15.65
N ARG A 297 -0.58 -7.07 15.17
CA ARG A 297 -1.18 -5.79 15.60
C ARG A 297 -2.42 -5.39 14.82
N ALA A 298 -2.88 -6.21 13.88
CA ALA A 298 -4.04 -5.92 13.04
C ALA A 298 -5.30 -5.62 13.88
N GLU A 299 -5.56 -6.40 14.91
CA GLU A 299 -6.73 -6.20 15.78
C GLU A 299 -6.67 -4.87 16.55
N GLU A 300 -5.49 -4.54 17.10
CA GLU A 300 -5.28 -3.29 17.82
C GLU A 300 -5.40 -2.07 16.89
N ALA A 301 -4.90 -2.16 15.66
CA ALA A 301 -5.05 -1.11 14.65
C ALA A 301 -6.52 -0.86 14.30
N VAL A 302 -7.32 -1.91 14.10
CA VAL A 302 -8.78 -1.79 13.87
C VAL A 302 -9.47 -1.11 15.06
N LYS A 303 -9.15 -1.54 16.30
CA LYS A 303 -9.70 -0.91 17.51
C LYS A 303 -9.33 0.56 17.60
N THR A 304 -8.08 0.91 17.30
CA THR A 304 -7.59 2.29 17.31
C THR A 304 -8.34 3.15 16.28
N TYR A 305 -8.54 2.62 15.08
CA TYR A 305 -9.28 3.30 14.01
C TYR A 305 -10.75 3.56 14.40
N LEU A 306 -11.44 2.56 14.97
CA LEU A 306 -12.83 2.70 15.41
C LEU A 306 -12.98 3.66 16.60
N ARG A 307 -12.10 3.55 17.59
CA ARG A 307 -12.10 4.44 18.77
C ARG A 307 -11.86 5.89 18.41
N ALA A 308 -11.08 6.17 17.36
CA ALA A 308 -10.84 7.54 16.92
C ALA A 308 -12.14 8.32 16.72
N ALA A 309 -13.12 7.71 16.03
CA ALA A 309 -14.44 8.31 15.80
C ALA A 309 -15.32 8.33 17.07
N GLN A 310 -15.26 7.28 17.90
CA GLN A 310 -16.10 7.14 19.09
C GLN A 310 -15.68 8.08 20.23
N GLU A 311 -14.37 8.23 20.43
CA GLU A 311 -13.76 9.00 21.52
C GLU A 311 -13.39 10.43 21.07
N GLY A 312 -13.62 10.76 19.79
CA GLY A 312 -13.43 12.11 19.27
C GLY A 312 -11.96 12.52 19.09
N ASP A 313 -11.10 11.59 18.72
CA ASP A 313 -9.67 11.80 18.47
C ASP A 313 -9.42 12.74 17.29
N GLN A 314 -9.41 14.04 17.57
CA GLN A 314 -9.32 15.08 16.56
C GLN A 314 -8.04 14.97 15.74
N THR A 315 -6.93 14.52 16.33
CA THR A 315 -5.64 14.46 15.64
C THR A 315 -5.65 13.36 14.58
N LEU A 316 -6.08 12.14 14.91
CA LEU A 316 -6.17 11.06 13.93
C LEU A 316 -7.26 11.33 12.89
N ILE A 317 -8.46 11.76 13.30
CA ILE A 317 -9.53 12.11 12.36
C ILE A 317 -9.06 13.23 11.42
N GLY A 318 -8.47 14.29 11.96
CA GLY A 318 -7.98 15.42 11.19
C GLY A 318 -6.90 15.01 10.19
N LEU A 319 -5.98 14.13 10.56
CA LEU A 319 -5.01 13.58 9.62
C LEU A 319 -5.68 12.76 8.52
N LEU A 320 -6.68 11.92 8.84
CA LEU A 320 -7.44 11.17 7.84
C LEU A 320 -8.20 12.09 6.87
N MET A 321 -8.61 13.29 7.31
CA MET A 321 -9.22 14.30 6.43
C MET A 321 -8.23 14.93 5.44
N LEU A 322 -6.91 14.86 5.71
CA LEU A 322 -5.89 15.35 4.78
C LEU A 322 -5.66 14.43 3.58
N PHE A 323 -6.15 13.20 3.61
CA PHE A 323 -6.03 12.26 2.49
C PHE A 323 -6.75 12.82 1.25
N GLY A 324 -6.04 12.88 0.12
CA GLY A 324 -6.59 13.43 -1.13
C GLY A 324 -6.98 14.92 -1.07
N SER A 325 -6.51 15.67 -0.07
CA SER A 325 -6.84 17.10 0.09
C SER A 325 -5.95 18.04 -0.73
N THR A 326 -4.80 17.57 -1.20
CA THR A 326 -3.83 18.36 -1.97
C THR A 326 -2.99 17.47 -2.88
N PRO A 327 -2.56 17.94 -4.07
CA PRO A 327 -1.64 17.20 -4.92
C PRO A 327 -0.19 17.23 -4.41
N PHE A 328 0.14 18.10 -3.45
CA PHE A 328 1.49 18.23 -2.89
C PHE A 328 1.74 17.22 -1.77
N ILE A 329 3.01 16.85 -1.56
CA ILE A 329 3.41 15.99 -0.43
C ILE A 329 3.27 16.79 0.87
N ILE A 330 2.59 16.21 1.86
CA ILE A 330 2.49 16.80 3.19
C ILE A 330 3.65 16.27 4.03
N HIS A 331 4.58 17.14 4.42
CA HIS A 331 5.74 16.78 5.23
C HIS A 331 5.49 16.93 6.72
N ARG A 332 4.60 17.87 7.08
CA ARG A 332 4.14 18.08 8.45
C ARG A 332 2.64 18.32 8.49
N PHE A 333 1.97 17.91 9.55
CA PHE A 333 0.57 18.24 9.79
C PHE A 333 0.35 18.78 11.19
N ARG A 334 -0.75 19.50 11.37
CA ARG A 334 -1.21 19.96 12.67
C ARG A 334 -2.73 19.97 12.69
N VAL A 335 -3.30 19.61 13.82
CA VAL A 335 -4.74 19.75 14.05
C VAL A 335 -4.97 20.80 15.12
N LYS A 336 -5.76 21.83 14.81
CA LYS A 336 -6.05 22.94 15.73
C LYS A 336 -7.38 23.61 15.38
N ASN A 337 -8.15 23.97 16.41
CA ASN A 337 -9.41 24.72 16.28
C ASN A 337 -10.43 24.08 15.31
N GLY A 338 -10.53 22.75 15.28
CA GLY A 338 -11.46 22.03 14.39
C GLY A 338 -11.00 21.92 12.93
N PHE A 339 -9.75 22.28 12.62
CA PHE A 339 -9.15 22.15 11.29
C PHE A 339 -7.88 21.31 11.32
N ALA A 340 -7.66 20.55 10.26
CA ALA A 340 -6.39 19.91 9.96
C ALA A 340 -5.64 20.70 8.90
N TYR A 341 -4.35 20.92 9.15
CA TYR A 341 -3.45 21.69 8.31
C TYR A 341 -2.34 20.78 7.80
N GLY A 342 -2.01 20.87 6.52
CA GLY A 342 -0.86 20.22 5.90
C GLY A 342 0.18 21.26 5.48
N TYR A 343 1.46 20.97 5.73
CA TYR A 343 2.60 21.84 5.42
C TYR A 343 3.63 21.12 4.56
N ASN A 344 4.34 21.89 3.73
CA ASN A 344 5.49 21.39 2.98
C ASN A 344 6.75 21.31 3.88
N GLU A 345 7.88 20.94 3.29
CA GLU A 345 9.15 20.79 4.01
C GLU A 345 9.64 22.08 4.67
N GLN A 346 9.38 23.24 4.04
CA GLN A 346 9.75 24.57 4.52
C GLN A 346 8.76 25.13 5.55
N GLY A 347 7.68 24.41 5.87
CA GLY A 347 6.65 24.85 6.82
C GLY A 347 5.60 25.78 6.22
N VAL A 348 5.54 25.92 4.89
CA VAL A 348 4.49 26.66 4.19
C VAL A 348 3.21 25.82 4.19
N GLU A 349 2.08 26.44 4.51
CA GLU A 349 0.77 25.81 4.48
C GLU A 349 0.38 25.44 3.05
N LEU A 350 0.12 24.15 2.82
CA LEU A 350 -0.33 23.60 1.55
C LEU A 350 -1.85 23.49 1.49
N VAL A 351 -2.48 23.17 2.62
CA VAL A 351 -3.90 22.86 2.68
C VAL A 351 -4.42 23.01 4.11
N LYS A 352 -5.70 23.39 4.21
CA LYS A 352 -6.48 23.45 5.44
C LYS A 352 -7.85 22.83 5.18
N VAL A 353 -8.21 21.80 5.94
CA VAL A 353 -9.52 21.12 5.84
C VAL A 353 -10.24 21.13 7.18
N PRO A 354 -11.57 21.33 7.21
CA PRO A 354 -12.34 21.17 8.43
C PRO A 354 -12.39 19.69 8.83
N ILE A 355 -12.30 19.39 10.13
CA ILE A 355 -12.41 18.01 10.65
C ILE A 355 -13.86 17.52 10.54
N LYS A 356 -14.81 18.45 10.65
CA LYS A 356 -16.25 18.20 10.51
C LYS A 356 -16.79 19.08 9.41
N GLU A 357 -17.33 18.47 8.36
CA GLU A 357 -18.00 19.19 7.29
C GLU A 357 -19.42 19.58 7.73
N PRO A 358 -19.84 20.84 7.54
CA PRO A 358 -21.20 21.24 7.84
C PRO A 358 -22.18 20.57 6.86
N ILE A 359 -23.20 19.91 7.40
CA ILE A 359 -24.28 19.35 6.59
C ILE A 359 -25.25 20.49 6.23
N HIS A 360 -25.41 20.74 4.93
CA HIS A 360 -26.32 21.76 4.41
C HIS A 360 -27.54 21.10 3.77
N ILE A 361 -28.64 21.02 4.53
CA ILE A 361 -29.91 20.53 4.00
C ILE A 361 -30.51 21.61 3.11
N ARG A 362 -30.56 21.36 1.80
CA ARG A 362 -31.17 22.30 0.84
C ARG A 362 -32.69 22.12 0.80
N PRO A 363 -33.47 23.18 0.58
CA PRO A 363 -34.91 23.04 0.35
C PRO A 363 -35.20 22.15 -0.86
N PHE A 364 -36.26 21.35 -0.77
CA PHE A 364 -36.73 20.50 -1.88
C PHE A 364 -37.02 21.30 -3.15
N TYR A 365 -37.51 22.52 -3.01
CA TYR A 365 -37.76 23.41 -4.13
C TYR A 365 -36.77 24.59 -4.14
N ASP A 366 -36.03 24.75 -5.24
CA ASP A 366 -35.18 25.90 -5.52
C ASP A 366 -36.02 27.01 -6.15
N ARG A 367 -36.42 28.01 -5.36
CA ARG A 367 -37.23 29.15 -5.85
C ARG A 367 -36.48 30.00 -6.89
N GLU A 368 -35.17 30.15 -6.75
CA GLU A 368 -34.37 30.99 -7.66
C GLU A 368 -34.22 30.34 -9.03
N ARG A 369 -34.09 29.01 -9.06
CA ARG A 369 -33.94 28.24 -10.30
C ARG A 369 -35.24 27.65 -10.83
N ASN A 370 -36.34 27.79 -10.08
CA ASN A 370 -37.64 27.18 -10.38
C ASN A 370 -37.55 25.66 -10.66
N VAL A 371 -36.80 24.93 -9.82
CA VAL A 371 -36.63 23.46 -9.97
C VAL A 371 -36.81 22.73 -8.65
N TYR A 372 -37.35 21.51 -8.74
CA TYR A 372 -37.37 20.56 -7.63
C TYR A 372 -36.07 19.76 -7.59
N ARG A 373 -35.47 19.64 -6.41
CA ARG A 373 -34.26 18.86 -6.16
C ARG A 373 -34.66 17.45 -5.73
N PHE A 374 -34.33 16.47 -6.55
CA PHE A 374 -34.43 15.05 -6.18
C PHE A 374 -33.07 14.60 -5.63
N SER A 375 -33.06 13.80 -4.55
CA SER A 375 -31.88 13.36 -3.79
C SER A 375 -31.16 14.46 -2.98
N ILE A 376 -31.87 15.02 -2.01
CA ILE A 376 -31.28 15.91 -1.00
C ILE A 376 -30.74 15.05 0.16
N THR A 377 -29.43 14.97 0.30
CA THR A 377 -28.75 14.48 1.51
C THR A 377 -27.77 15.52 1.97
#